data_AF-A0A915N764-F1
#
_entry.id   AF-A0A915N764-F1
#
_cell.length_a   1.000
_cell.length_b   1.000
_cell.length_c   1.000
_cell.angle_alpha   90.00
_cell.angle_beta   90.00
_cell.angle_gamma   90.00
#
_symmetry.space_group_name_H-M   'P 1'
#
loop_
_entity.id
_entity.type
_entity.pdbx_description
1 polymer ?
#
loop_
_entity_poly.entity_id
_entity_poly.type
_entity_poly.pdbx_seq_one_letter_code
_entity_poly.pdbx_strand_id
1 'polypeptide(L)'
;MHVESLKQYVDCIVPGEPQKFLGVKEQRLTAVFAHALIGCSVFLTPLVKNVPVPVLTGIFFYMGVVSLLGQQFVQRLALLFMPVKYQPDYIWLRSVPIKRVHTFTCIQLLSIGSLLAMKYSSSMLSMMFPMMVKTI
;
A
#
# COMPACT_ATOMS: atom_id res chain seq x y z
N MET A 1 -0.45 -5.08 -4.80
CA MET A 1 -1.63 -5.58 -5.57
C MET A 1 -1.24 -6.71 -6.50
N HIS A 2 -0.66 -6.43 -7.67
CA HIS A 2 -0.27 -7.49 -8.61
C HIS A 2 0.70 -8.51 -8.00
N VAL A 3 1.72 -8.03 -7.29
CA VAL A 3 2.67 -8.90 -6.57
C VAL A 3 2.00 -9.63 -5.41
N GLU A 4 1.03 -8.99 -4.75
CA GLU A 4 0.28 -9.59 -3.62
C GLU A 4 -0.57 -10.78 -4.07
N SER A 5 -1.22 -10.70 -5.24
CA SER A 5 -1.97 -11.82 -5.82
C SER A 5 -1.09 -12.98 -6.27
N LEU A 6 0.22 -12.77 -6.39
CA LEU A 6 1.20 -13.78 -6.81
C LEU A 6 1.96 -14.38 -5.63
N LYS A 7 1.70 -13.93 -4.40
CA LYS A 7 2.32 -14.48 -3.18
C LYS A 7 1.82 -15.88 -2.90
N GLN A 8 2.76 -16.77 -2.59
CA GLN A 8 2.48 -18.12 -2.13
C GLN A 8 2.88 -18.25 -0.66
N TYR A 9 2.01 -18.93 0.08
CA TYR A 9 2.21 -19.24 1.49
C TYR A 9 2.24 -20.76 1.65
N VAL A 10 3.07 -21.26 2.56
CA VAL A 10 3.08 -22.70 2.90
C VAL A 10 1.74 -23.05 3.54
N ASP A 11 1.13 -24.14 3.09
CA ASP A 11 0.00 -24.73 3.80
C ASP A 11 0.50 -25.23 5.17
N CYS A 12 0.08 -24.56 6.25
CA CYS A 12 0.45 -24.96 7.59
C CYS A 12 -0.17 -26.31 7.92
N ILE A 13 0.66 -27.30 8.22
CA ILE A 13 0.22 -28.62 8.70
C ILE A 13 -0.13 -28.54 10.20
N VAL A 14 0.38 -27.51 10.91
CA VAL A 14 0.20 -27.30 12.34
C VAL A 14 -0.77 -26.13 12.60
N PRO A 15 -1.86 -26.33 13.35
CA PRO A 15 -2.81 -25.27 13.68
C PRO A 15 -2.15 -24.24 14.62
N GLY A 16 -2.12 -22.97 14.21
CA GLY A 16 -1.64 -21.85 15.02
C GLY A 16 -0.27 -21.27 14.61
N GLU A 17 0.48 -21.91 13.71
CA GLU A 17 1.68 -21.29 13.15
C GLU A 17 1.34 -20.24 12.09
N PRO A 18 1.99 -19.06 12.10
CA PRO A 18 1.79 -18.07 11.06
C PRO A 18 2.25 -18.63 9.72
N GLN A 19 1.43 -18.42 8.68
CA GLN A 19 1.72 -18.89 7.33
C GLN A 19 3.08 -18.40 6.85
N LYS A 20 3.97 -19.34 6.55
CA LYS A 20 5.32 -19.03 6.09
C LYS A 20 5.27 -18.60 4.62
N PHE A 21 5.85 -17.44 4.32
CA PHE A 21 5.95 -16.95 2.95
C PHE A 21 6.93 -17.81 2.14
N LEU A 22 6.47 -18.42 1.05
CA LEU A 22 7.30 -19.23 0.14
C LEU A 22 8.00 -18.39 -0.91
N GLY A 23 7.29 -17.38 -1.44
CA GLY A 23 7.79 -16.55 -2.53
C GLY A 23 6.67 -15.98 -3.38
N VAL A 24 7.06 -15.30 -4.46
CA VAL A 24 6.16 -14.74 -5.46
C VAL A 24 6.31 -15.54 -6.74
N LYS A 25 5.20 -15.93 -7.37
CA LYS A 25 5.24 -16.48 -8.73
C LYS A 25 5.57 -15.36 -9.71
N GLU A 26 6.76 -15.37 -10.29
CA GLU A 26 7.10 -14.42 -11.34
C GLU A 26 6.45 -14.85 -12.66
N GLN A 27 5.49 -14.06 -13.15
CA GLN A 27 4.85 -14.31 -14.44
C GLN A 27 4.94 -13.05 -15.31
N ARG A 28 5.60 -13.17 -16.47
CA ARG A 28 5.69 -12.08 -17.47
C ARG A 28 4.41 -11.95 -18.30
N LEU A 29 3.70 -13.05 -18.46
CA LEU A 29 2.55 -13.18 -19.35
C LEU A 29 1.30 -12.46 -18.81
N THR A 30 1.16 -12.34 -17.49
CA THR A 30 0.04 -11.62 -16.84
C THR A 30 0.01 -10.15 -17.26
N ALA A 31 1.18 -9.50 -17.30
CA ALA A 31 1.30 -8.11 -17.73
C ALA A 31 0.97 -7.94 -19.23
N VAL A 32 1.45 -8.86 -20.08
CA VAL A 32 1.16 -8.85 -21.53
C VAL A 32 -0.34 -9.00 -21.79
N PHE A 33 -1.00 -9.97 -21.14
CA PHE A 33 -2.45 -10.15 -21.26
C PHE A 33 -3.23 -8.95 -20.75
N ALA A 34 -2.84 -8.38 -19.61
CA ALA A 34 -3.50 -7.18 -19.08
C ALA A 34 -3.45 -6.02 -20.08
N HIS A 35 -2.28 -5.76 -20.69
CA HIS A 35 -2.13 -4.68 -21.67
C HIS A 35 -2.90 -4.98 -22.98
N ALA A 36 -2.89 -6.23 -23.45
CA ALA A 36 -3.68 -6.65 -24.60
C ALA A 36 -5.19 -6.49 -24.36
N LEU A 37 -5.69 -6.84 -23.16
CA LEU A 37 -7.09 -6.69 -22.78
C LEU A 37 -7.49 -5.21 -22.65
N ILE A 38 -6.60 -4.35 -22.15
CA ILE A 38 -6.82 -2.90 -22.15
C ILE A 38 -6.95 -2.38 -23.59
N GLY A 39 -6.08 -2.81 -24.51
CA GLY A 39 -6.18 -2.46 -25.93
C GLY A 39 -7.47 -2.97 -26.59
N CYS A 40 -7.90 -4.18 -26.26
CA CYS A 40 -9.13 -4.79 -26.77
C CYS A 40 -10.41 -4.21 -26.13
N SER A 41 -10.30 -3.51 -24.99
CA SER A 41 -11.43 -2.99 -24.22
C SER A 41 -12.35 -2.05 -25.03
N VAL A 42 -11.81 -1.37 -26.05
CA VAL A 42 -12.58 -0.50 -26.96
C VAL A 42 -13.68 -1.28 -27.69
N PHE A 43 -13.41 -2.52 -28.11
CA PHE A 43 -14.41 -3.38 -28.75
C PHE A 43 -15.41 -3.96 -27.74
N LEU A 44 -15.02 -4.08 -26.47
CA LEU A 44 -15.84 -4.62 -25.38
C LEU A 44 -16.64 -3.54 -24.62
N THR A 45 -16.52 -2.27 -25.02
CA THR A 45 -17.27 -1.12 -24.46
C THR A 45 -18.77 -1.39 -24.19
N PRO A 46 -19.56 -2.01 -25.08
CA PRO A 46 -20.98 -2.26 -24.81
C PRO A 46 -21.23 -3.19 -23.61
N LEU A 47 -20.30 -4.11 -23.32
CA LEU A 47 -20.37 -4.97 -22.13
C LEU A 47 -19.89 -4.24 -20.88
N VAL A 48 -18.81 -3.46 -20.98
CA VAL A 48 -18.23 -2.71 -19.86
C VAL A 48 -19.20 -1.64 -19.33
N LYS A 49 -20.03 -1.05 -20.20
CA LYS A 49 -21.04 -0.06 -19.82
C LYS A 49 -22.10 -0.58 -18.84
N ASN A 50 -22.34 -1.89 -18.82
CA ASN A 50 -23.29 -2.52 -17.89
C ASN A 50 -22.75 -2.58 -16.45
N VAL A 51 -21.45 -2.30 -16.25
CA VAL A 51 -20.85 -2.29 -14.92
C VAL A 51 -21.10 -0.92 -14.26
N PRO A 52 -21.78 -0.88 -13.10
CA PRO A 52 -22.08 0.38 -12.44
C PRO A 52 -20.80 1.02 -11.87
N VAL A 53 -20.62 2.32 -12.12
CA VAL A 53 -19.47 3.12 -11.62
C VAL A 53 -19.20 2.94 -10.12
N PRO A 54 -20.21 2.85 -9.22
CA PRO A 54 -19.98 2.57 -7.80
C PRO A 54 -19.13 1.34 -7.50
N VAL A 55 -19.21 0.28 -8.31
CA VAL A 55 -18.42 -0.95 -8.12
C VAL A 55 -16.95 -0.69 -8.40
N LEU A 56 -16.63 0.07 -9.46
CA LEU A 56 -15.24 0.44 -9.78
C LEU A 56 -14.66 1.29 -8.65
N THR A 57 -15.41 2.27 -8.16
CA THR A 57 -14.98 3.10 -7.01
C THR A 57 -14.70 2.25 -5.78
N GLY A 58 -15.54 1.24 -5.50
CA GLY A 58 -15.30 0.29 -4.42
C GLY A 58 -14.01 -0.51 -4.58
N ILE A 59 -13.72 -1.00 -5.80
CA ILE A 59 -12.46 -1.69 -6.11
C ILE A 59 -11.27 -0.75 -5.93
N PHE A 60 -11.34 0.48 -6.44
CA PHE A 60 -10.28 1.49 -6.25
C PHE A 60 -10.04 1.80 -4.77
N PHE A 61 -11.10 1.91 -3.98
CA PHE A 61 -10.99 2.14 -2.54
C PHE A 61 -10.33 0.95 -1.83
N TYR A 62 -10.78 -0.28 -2.10
CA TYR A 62 -10.14 -1.50 -1.58
C TYR A 62 -8.66 -1.56 -1.97
N MET A 63 -8.36 -1.20 -3.22
CA MET A 63 -6.99 -1.15 -3.70
C MET A 63 -6.14 -0.13 -2.91
N GLY A 64 -6.69 1.05 -2.62
CA GLY A 64 -6.06 2.05 -1.77
C GLY A 64 -5.76 1.51 -0.36
N VAL A 65 -6.74 0.92 0.30
CA VAL A 65 -6.61 0.42 1.68
C VAL A 65 -5.55 -0.67 1.79
N VAL A 66 -5.60 -1.71 0.96
CA VAL A 66 -4.62 -2.81 1.02
C VAL A 66 -3.22 -2.33 0.63
N SER A 67 -3.09 -1.34 -0.26
CA SER A 67 -1.78 -0.74 -0.56
C SER A 67 -1.18 -0.01 0.64
N LEU A 68 -2.01 0.57 1.51
CA LEU A 68 -1.56 1.26 2.73
C LEU A 68 -1.19 0.28 3.84
N LEU A 69 -1.98 -0.78 4.04
CA LEU A 69 -1.75 -1.78 5.11
C LEU A 69 -0.39 -2.50 5.00
N GLY A 70 0.14 -2.66 3.78
CA GLY A 70 1.45 -3.27 3.54
C GLY A 70 2.65 -2.35 3.82
N GLN A 71 2.44 -1.07 4.14
CA GLN A 71 3.53 -0.10 4.33
C GLN A 71 4.01 -0.09 5.79
N GLN A 72 5.33 -0.17 5.99
CA GLN A 72 5.94 -0.04 7.33
C GLN A 72 5.63 1.30 8.02
N PHE A 73 5.34 2.36 7.25
CA PHE A 73 4.89 3.63 7.80
C PHE A 73 3.53 3.49 8.51
N VAL A 74 2.56 2.84 7.88
CA VAL A 74 1.22 2.63 8.45
C VAL A 74 1.27 1.73 9.67
N GLN A 75 2.13 0.72 9.67
CA GLN A 75 2.38 -0.12 10.85
C GLN A 75 2.93 0.70 12.03
N ARG A 76 3.88 1.60 11.78
CA ARG A 76 4.42 2.54 12.79
C ARG A 76 3.38 3.55 13.25
N LEU A 77 2.52 4.02 12.34
CA LEU A 77 1.42 4.90 12.66
C LEU A 77 0.38 4.21 13.55
N ALA A 78 -0.01 2.97 13.24
CA ALA A 78 -0.92 2.18 14.07
C ALA A 78 -0.33 1.95 15.48
N LEU A 79 0.99 1.80 15.58
CA LEU A 79 1.69 1.62 16.84
C LEU A 79 1.68 2.88 17.74
N LEU A 80 1.44 4.09 17.19
CA LEU A 80 1.17 5.30 18.01
C LEU A 80 -0.15 5.21 18.77
N PHE A 81 -1.15 4.55 18.20
CA PHE A 81 -2.49 4.41 18.79
C PHE A 81 -2.65 3.16 19.66
N MET A 82 -1.64 2.29 19.69
CA MET A 82 -1.69 1.02 20.42
C MET A 82 -0.97 1.12 21.77
N PRO A 83 -1.60 0.73 22.88
CA PRO A 83 -0.93 0.67 24.18
C PRO A 83 0.17 -0.41 24.20
N VAL A 84 1.23 -0.15 24.97
CA VAL A 84 2.46 -0.98 25.03
C VAL A 84 2.16 -2.47 25.31
N LYS A 85 1.08 -2.80 26.02
CA LYS A 85 0.71 -4.18 26.38
C LYS A 85 0.25 -5.04 25.19
N TYR A 86 -0.26 -4.44 24.12
CA TYR A 86 -0.81 -5.16 22.97
C TYR A 86 0.08 -5.06 21.73
N GLN A 87 1.34 -4.64 21.90
CA GLN A 87 2.24 -4.45 20.77
C GLN A 87 2.56 -5.80 20.10
N PRO A 88 2.42 -5.89 18.76
CA PRO A 88 2.80 -7.08 18.01
C PRO A 88 4.33 -7.27 18.01
N ASP A 89 4.75 -8.53 17.96
CA ASP A 89 6.17 -8.92 17.91
C ASP A 89 6.79 -8.62 16.54
N TYR A 90 7.09 -7.35 16.29
CA TYR A 90 7.89 -6.97 15.13
C TYR A 90 9.38 -7.13 15.41
N ILE A 91 10.08 -7.81 14.51
CA ILE A 91 11.54 -8.04 14.59
C ILE A 91 12.32 -6.73 14.75
N TRP A 92 11.86 -5.65 14.10
CA TRP A 92 12.50 -4.33 14.18
C TRP A 92 12.26 -3.62 15.53
N LEU A 93 11.17 -3.93 16.24
CA LEU A 93 10.87 -3.34 17.55
C LEU A 93 11.85 -3.82 18.63
N ARG A 94 12.49 -4.98 18.41
CA ARG A 94 13.51 -5.54 19.30
C ARG A 94 14.84 -4.79 19.22
N SER A 95 15.12 -4.12 18.11
CA SER A 95 16.39 -3.42 17.87
C SER A 95 16.36 -1.94 18.24
N VAL A 96 15.18 -1.31 18.30
CA VAL A 96 15.04 0.14 18.52
C VAL A 96 14.02 0.48 19.61
N PRO A 97 14.33 1.41 20.53
CA PRO A 97 13.42 1.80 21.59
C PRO A 97 12.20 2.56 21.04
N ILE A 98 11.02 2.27 21.60
CA ILE A 98 9.72 2.79 21.13
C ILE A 98 9.63 4.31 21.08
N LYS A 99 10.31 5.01 22.01
CA LYS A 99 10.35 6.47 22.07
C LYS A 99 10.93 7.08 20.79
N ARG A 100 12.00 6.49 20.24
CA ARG A 100 12.60 6.97 18.98
C ARG A 100 11.68 6.71 17.79
N VAL A 101 10.94 5.60 17.79
CA VAL A 101 9.97 5.26 16.75
C VAL A 101 8.84 6.30 16.71
N HIS A 102 8.33 6.71 17.87
CA HIS A 102 7.30 7.75 17.94
C HIS A 102 7.81 9.10 17.45
N THR A 103 8.98 9.56 17.91
CA THR A 103 9.59 10.82 17.44
C THR A 103 9.80 10.82 15.92
N PHE A 104 10.33 9.72 15.36
CA PHE A 104 10.51 9.58 13.92
C PHE A 104 9.18 9.63 13.16
N THR A 105 8.17 8.91 13.65
CA THR A 105 6.85 8.86 12.99
C THR A 105 6.15 10.23 13.03
N CYS A 106 6.32 11.00 14.12
CA CYS A 106 5.82 12.37 14.19
C CYS A 106 6.48 13.29 13.16
N ILE A 107 7.81 13.22 12.99
CA ILE A 107 8.52 13.99 11.98
C ILE A 107 8.03 13.61 10.57
N GLN A 108 7.88 12.31 10.30
CA GLN A 108 7.38 11.83 9.00
C GLN A 108 5.95 12.30 8.72
N LEU A 109 5.08 12.34 9.73
CA LEU A 109 3.73 12.89 9.61
C LEU A 109 3.74 14.39 9.30
N LEU A 110 4.62 15.15 9.95
CA LEU A 110 4.79 16.58 9.67
C LEU A 110 5.24 16.81 8.22
N SER A 111 6.18 16.01 7.72
CA SER A 111 6.65 16.08 6.33
C SER A 111 5.56 15.72 5.31
N ILE A 112 4.74 14.70 5.59
CA ILE A 112 3.61 14.36 4.72
C ILE A 112 2.55 15.47 4.78
N GLY A 113 2.27 16.02 5.97
CA GLY A 113 1.32 17.10 6.17
C GLY A 113 1.72 18.38 5.42
N SER A 114 3.00 18.75 5.45
CA SER A 114 3.50 19.90 4.69
C SER A 114 3.37 19.68 3.18
N LEU A 115 3.74 18.51 2.67
CA LEU A 115 3.56 18.14 1.27
C LEU A 115 2.08 18.20 0.83
N LEU A 116 1.16 17.73 1.68
CA LEU A 116 -0.28 17.80 1.41
C LEU A 116 -0.78 19.24 1.39
N ALA A 117 -0.45 20.04 2.40
CA ALA A 117 -0.84 21.45 2.48
C ALA A 117 -0.39 22.22 1.22
N MET A 118 0.84 21.99 0.77
CA MET A 118 1.38 22.60 -0.44
C MET A 118 0.65 22.12 -1.71
N LYS A 119 0.33 20.82 -1.81
CA LYS A 119 -0.46 20.26 -2.93
C LYS A 119 -1.85 20.89 -3.04
N TYR A 120 -2.50 21.19 -1.92
CA TYR A 120 -3.82 21.84 -1.91
C TYR A 120 -3.73 23.35 -2.15
N SER A 121 -2.64 24.00 -1.73
CA SER A 121 -2.49 25.45 -1.83
C SER A 121 -2.09 25.95 -3.22
N SER A 122 -1.34 25.17 -4.02
CA SER A 122 -0.81 25.65 -5.31
C SER A 122 -0.89 24.61 -6.44
N SER A 123 -1.76 24.87 -7.43
CA SER A 123 -1.93 24.03 -8.63
C SER A 123 -0.65 23.90 -9.47
N MET A 124 0.19 24.95 -9.50
CA MET A 124 1.44 24.99 -10.27
C MET A 124 2.57 24.13 -9.65
N LEU A 125 2.52 23.90 -8.34
CA LEU A 125 3.55 23.17 -7.58
C LEU A 125 3.45 21.63 -7.74
N SER A 126 2.32 21.14 -8.27
CA SER A 126 2.11 19.71 -8.55
C SER A 126 3.16 19.14 -9.54
N MET A 127 3.65 19.96 -10.48
CA MET A 127 4.69 19.56 -11.43
C MET A 127 6.10 19.47 -10.81
N MET A 128 6.37 20.18 -9.70
CA MET A 128 7.65 20.14 -8.98
C MET A 128 7.70 19.10 -7.86
N PHE A 129 6.62 18.34 -7.67
CA PHE A 129 6.49 17.31 -6.63
C PHE A 129 7.67 16.33 -6.55
N PRO A 130 8.27 15.82 -7.66
CA PRO A 130 9.39 14.89 -7.59
C PRO A 130 10.68 15.49 -6.99
N MET A 131 10.89 16.80 -7.14
CA MET A 131 12.08 17.48 -6.61
C MET A 131 11.98 17.72 -5.11
N MET A 132 10.78 18.05 -4.59
CA MET A 132 10.58 18.26 -3.15
C MET A 132 10.73 16.98 -2.32
N VAL A 133 10.31 15.83 -2.84
CA VAL A 133 10.47 14.54 -2.15
C VAL A 133 11.94 14.20 -1.90
N LYS A 134 12.86 14.69 -2.74
CA LYS A 134 14.32 14.53 -2.53
C LYS A 134 14.92 15.52 -1.54
N THR A 135 14.27 16.67 -1.34
CA THR A 135 14.77 17.76 -0.49
C THR A 135 14.33 17.59 0.97
N ILE A 136 13.26 16.83 1.20
CA ILE A 136 12.73 16.44 2.52
C ILE A 136 13.40 15.15 2.99
#